data_AF-A0A963TQ26-F1
#
_entry.id   AF-A0A963TQ26-F1
#
_cell.length_a   1.000
_cell.length_b   1.000
_cell.length_c   1.000
_cell.angle_alpha   90.00
_cell.angle_beta   90.00
_cell.angle_gamma   90.00
#
_symmetry.space_group_name_H-M   'P 1'
#
loop_
_entity.id
_entity.type
_entity.pdbx_description
1 polymer ?
#
loop_
_entity_poly.entity_id
_entity_poly.type
_entity_poly.pdbx_seq_one_letter_code
_entity_poly.pdbx_strand_id
1 'polypeptide(L)'
;MLVLTHSDIEQVLTPDRCRVAMAGAMRATSARNCVLPLRQFMAIPDRPGKLGLMPGYLGAAGSADPARFGVKIVSKFERPPGDPHGTHVGAVLLFDAVTGLPLALLE
;
A
#
# COMPACT_ATOMS: atom_id res chain seq x y z
N MET A 1 -0.19 -15.27 -8.25
CA MET A 1 -0.27 -14.20 -7.24
C MET A 1 -0.03 -14.81 -5.87
N LEU A 2 0.90 -14.26 -5.10
CA LEU A 2 1.17 -14.63 -3.71
C LEU A 2 0.15 -13.99 -2.77
N VAL A 3 -0.16 -14.64 -1.64
CA VAL A 3 -0.97 -14.05 -0.57
C VAL A 3 -0.13 -14.06 0.69
N LEU A 4 0.03 -12.88 1.31
CA LEU A 4 0.81 -12.69 2.53
C LEU A 4 -0.12 -12.20 3.65
N THR A 5 -0.14 -12.94 4.74
CA THR A 5 -0.91 -12.64 5.95
C THR A 5 -0.19 -11.64 6.83
N HIS A 6 -0.90 -11.07 7.82
CA HIS A 6 -0.30 -10.22 8.84
C HIS A 6 0.97 -10.84 9.47
N SER A 7 0.93 -12.12 9.83
CA SER A 7 2.09 -12.81 10.42
C SER A 7 3.25 -12.96 9.44
N ASP A 8 2.99 -13.14 8.15
CA ASP A 8 4.06 -13.17 7.14
C ASP A 8 4.73 -11.80 7.02
N ILE A 9 3.93 -10.74 7.05
CA ILE A 9 4.39 -9.35 6.97
C ILE A 9 5.24 -8.97 8.19
N GLU A 10 4.80 -9.30 9.41
CA GLU A 10 5.54 -9.03 10.63
C GLU A 10 6.94 -9.68 10.65
N GLN A 11 7.06 -10.88 10.08
CA GLN A 11 8.34 -11.59 10.01
C GLN A 11 9.31 -10.94 9.01
N VAL A 12 8.82 -10.32 7.94
CA VAL A 12 9.67 -9.80 6.86
C VAL A 12 9.90 -8.28 6.92
N LEU A 13 8.93 -7.50 7.38
CA LEU A 13 8.99 -6.02 7.40
C LEU A 13 9.48 -5.48 8.75
N THR A 14 10.75 -5.74 9.06
CA THR A 14 11.37 -5.18 10.26
C THR A 14 11.48 -3.64 10.20
N PRO A 15 11.49 -2.93 11.35
CA PRO A 15 11.59 -1.46 11.38
C PRO A 15 12.77 -0.90 10.57
N ASP A 16 13.93 -1.55 10.60
CA ASP A 16 15.10 -1.13 9.82
C ASP A 16 14.91 -1.28 8.31
N ARG A 17 14.30 -2.39 7.87
CA ARG A 17 13.98 -2.59 6.45
C ARG A 17 12.96 -1.55 5.98
N CYS A 18 11.94 -1.30 6.79
CA CYS A 18 10.94 -0.26 6.54
C CYS A 18 11.58 1.14 6.45
N ARG A 19 12.51 1.47 7.36
CA ARG A 19 13.24 2.75 7.33
C ARG A 19 13.99 2.95 6.02
N VAL A 20 14.74 1.94 5.58
CA VAL A 20 15.51 2.00 4.33
C VAL A 20 14.56 2.13 3.12
N ALA A 21 13.51 1.33 3.06
CA ALA A 21 12.52 1.36 1.99
C ALA A 21 11.81 2.73 1.91
N MET A 22 11.36 3.27 3.04
CA MET A 22 10.69 4.57 3.12
C MET A 22 11.62 5.71 2.72
N ALA A 23 12.90 5.68 3.14
CA ALA A 23 13.87 6.68 2.72
C ALA A 23 14.09 6.67 1.19
N GLY A 24 14.11 5.50 0.56
CA GLY A 24 14.16 5.35 -0.90
C GLY A 24 12.92 5.93 -1.57
N ALA A 25 11.72 5.59 -1.08
CA ALA A 25 10.46 6.08 -1.61
C ALA A 25 10.34 7.62 -1.50
N MET A 26 10.76 8.21 -0.38
CA MET A 26 10.77 9.66 -0.19
C MET A 26 11.70 10.36 -1.18
N ARG A 27 12.93 9.86 -1.36
CA ARG A 27 13.88 10.43 -2.35
C ARG A 27 13.32 10.34 -3.77
N ALA A 28 12.77 9.20 -4.16
CA ALA A 28 12.16 9.02 -5.48
C ALA A 28 10.97 9.98 -5.67
N THR A 29 10.15 10.18 -4.64
CA THR A 29 9.04 11.14 -4.66
C THR A 29 9.54 12.57 -4.83
N SER A 30 10.56 12.99 -4.07
CA SER A 30 11.18 14.32 -4.22
C SER A 30 11.80 14.55 -5.60
N ALA A 31 12.36 13.49 -6.19
CA ALA A 31 12.88 13.50 -7.56
C ALA A 31 11.80 13.39 -8.65
N ARG A 32 10.51 13.28 -8.27
CA ARG A 32 9.37 13.05 -9.18
C ARG A 32 9.45 11.74 -9.97
N ASN A 33 10.18 10.74 -9.46
CA ASN A 33 10.27 9.38 -10.01
C ASN A 33 9.17 8.47 -9.44
N CYS A 34 7.93 8.94 -9.53
CA CYS A 34 6.75 8.23 -9.04
C CYS A 34 5.48 8.79 -9.68
N VAL A 35 4.40 8.01 -9.63
CA VAL A 35 3.03 8.50 -9.86
C VAL A 35 2.22 8.26 -8.61
N LEU A 36 1.81 9.34 -7.94
CA LEU A 36 1.08 9.32 -6.67
C LEU A 36 -0.19 10.19 -6.79
N PRO A 37 -1.28 9.69 -7.38
CA PRO A 37 -2.53 10.42 -7.42
C PRO A 37 -3.07 10.67 -6.01
N LEU A 38 -3.94 11.67 -5.88
CA LEU A 38 -4.62 11.92 -4.62
C LEU A 38 -5.45 10.69 -4.24
N ARG A 39 -5.37 10.29 -2.96
CA ARG A 39 -6.18 9.19 -2.43
C ARG A 39 -7.67 9.46 -2.68
N GLN A 40 -8.39 8.41 -3.07
CA GLN A 40 -9.83 8.49 -3.28
C GLN A 40 -10.56 7.93 -2.05
N PHE A 41 -11.75 8.45 -1.80
CA PHE A 41 -12.61 7.98 -0.72
C PHE A 41 -14.01 7.66 -1.24
N MET A 42 -14.57 6.59 -0.69
CA MET A 42 -15.98 6.22 -0.83
C MET A 42 -16.57 6.09 0.56
N ALA A 43 -17.58 6.90 0.89
CA ALA A 43 -18.33 6.72 2.12
C ALA A 43 -19.12 5.41 2.05
N ILE A 44 -19.22 4.70 3.17
CA ILE A 44 -20.08 3.51 3.25
C ILE A 44 -21.50 3.99 3.59
N PRO A 45 -22.52 3.72 2.76
CA PRO A 45 -23.90 4.13 3.03
C PRO A 45 -24.36 3.66 4.41
N ASP A 46 -25.04 4.55 5.14
CA ASP A 46 -25.63 4.28 6.46
C ASP A 46 -24.65 3.77 7.53
N ARG A 47 -23.34 3.99 7.35
CA ARG A 47 -22.29 3.56 8.30
C ARG A 47 -21.28 4.67 8.58
N PRO A 48 -20.71 4.73 9.81
CA PRO A 48 -19.67 5.70 10.16
C PRO A 48 -18.29 5.24 9.67
N GLY A 49 -18.19 4.94 8.37
CA GLY A 49 -16.98 4.38 7.77
C GLY A 49 -16.77 4.82 6.33
N LYS A 50 -15.54 4.64 5.85
CA LYS A 50 -15.17 4.92 4.45
C LYS A 50 -14.12 3.96 3.93
N LEU A 51 -14.21 3.64 2.64
CA LEU A 51 -13.17 2.96 1.89
C LEU A 51 -12.22 3.99 1.29
N GLY A 52 -10.93 3.84 1.54
CA GLY A 52 -9.86 4.62 0.93
C GLY A 52 -9.12 3.80 -0.11
N LEU A 53 -8.87 4.39 -1.28
CA LEU A 53 -8.04 3.82 -2.33
C LEU A 53 -6.80 4.71 -2.50
N MET A 54 -5.62 4.08 -2.43
CA MET A 54 -4.33 4.76 -2.53
C MET A 54 -3.45 4.05 -3.58
N PRO A 55 -3.73 4.21 -4.88
CA PRO A 55 -2.88 3.68 -5.92
C PRO A 55 -1.56 4.47 -6.02
N GLY A 56 -0.50 3.79 -6.44
CA GLY A 56 0.80 4.43 -6.64
C GLY A 56 1.76 3.59 -7.48
N TYR A 57 2.68 4.27 -8.15
CA TYR A 57 3.80 3.70 -8.90
C TYR A 57 5.09 4.32 -8.39
N LEU A 58 6.12 3.49 -8.19
CA LEU A 58 7.44 3.92 -7.75
C LEU A 58 8.51 3.37 -8.70
N GLY A 59 9.33 4.26 -9.27
CA GLY A 59 10.35 3.92 -10.26
C GLY A 59 10.44 4.97 -11.36
N ALA A 60 11.51 4.95 -12.14
CA ALA A 60 11.62 5.76 -13.36
C ALA A 60 11.36 4.86 -14.57
N ALA A 61 10.60 5.35 -15.55
CA ALA A 61 10.46 4.65 -16.83
C ALA A 61 11.86 4.42 -17.44
N GLY A 62 12.18 3.17 -17.78
CA GLY A 62 13.48 2.81 -18.36
C GLY A 62 14.63 2.56 -17.38
N SER A 63 14.40 2.56 -16.06
CA SER A 63 15.42 2.12 -15.09
C SER A 63 15.53 0.59 -15.01
N ALA A 64 16.74 0.08 -14.78
CA ALA A 64 17.00 -1.36 -14.64
C ALA A 64 16.35 -2.02 -13.41
N ASP A 65 15.94 -1.22 -12.42
CA ASP A 65 15.22 -1.73 -11.24
C ASP A 65 13.75 -1.98 -11.62
N PRO A 66 13.15 -3.15 -11.33
CA PRO A 66 11.79 -3.45 -11.71
C PRO A 66 10.85 -2.45 -11.04
N ALA A 67 10.27 -1.58 -11.85
CA ALA A 67 9.23 -0.68 -11.39
C ALA A 67 8.06 -1.51 -10.86
N ARG A 68 7.44 -1.03 -9.79
CA ARG A 68 6.31 -1.71 -9.14
C ARG A 68 5.19 -0.70 -8.99
N PHE A 69 3.97 -1.13 -9.24
CA PHE A 69 2.78 -0.37 -8.88
C PHE A 69 1.85 -1.21 -8.05
N GLY A 70 0.97 -0.53 -7.34
CA GLY A 70 0.01 -1.19 -6.50
C GLY A 70 -1.06 -0.24 -6.01
N VAL A 71 -1.95 -0.79 -5.20
CA VAL A 71 -2.99 -0.04 -4.52
C VAL A 71 -3.08 -0.51 -3.09
N LYS A 72 -3.07 0.45 -2.16
CA LYS A 72 -3.50 0.19 -0.79
C LYS A 72 -4.99 0.50 -0.67
N ILE A 73 -5.73 -0.47 -0.19
CA ILE A 73 -7.17 -0.40 0.06
C ILE A 73 -7.34 -0.38 1.58
N VAL A 74 -7.99 0.66 2.13
CA VAL A 74 -8.20 0.79 3.58
C VAL A 74 -9.66 1.04 3.88
N SER A 75 -10.28 0.16 4.63
CA SER A 75 -11.54 0.40 5.31
C SER A 75 -11.27 1.14 6.63
N LYS A 76 -11.68 2.40 6.71
CA LYS A 76 -11.57 3.21 7.93
C LYS A 76 -12.92 3.26 8.63
N PHE A 77 -12.99 2.75 9.85
CA PHE A 77 -14.15 2.80 10.73
C PHE A 77 -13.75 3.37 12.08
N GLU A 78 -14.62 4.18 12.67
CA GLU A 78 -14.46 4.56 14.07
C GLU A 78 -14.70 3.34 14.95
N ARG A 79 -13.83 3.14 15.93
CA ARG A 79 -13.87 2.01 16.87
C ARG A 79 -13.44 2.49 18.25
N PRO A 80 -13.97 1.88 19.32
CA PRO A 80 -13.57 2.23 20.68
C PRO A 80 -12.09 1.91 20.93
N PRO A 81 -11.43 2.60 21.89
CA PRO A 81 -10.09 2.24 22.32
C PRO A 81 -10.01 0.77 22.75
N GLY A 82 -8.99 0.04 22.27
CA GLY A 82 -8.78 -1.37 22.59
C GLY A 82 -9.52 -2.36 21.69
N ASP A 83 -10.26 -1.91 20.67
CA ASP A 83 -10.82 -2.83 19.66
C ASP A 83 -9.69 -3.61 18.95
N PRO A 84 -9.79 -4.94 18.83
CA PRO A 84 -8.72 -5.79 18.32
C PRO A 84 -8.38 -5.56 16.83
N HIS A 85 -9.26 -4.91 16.07
CA HIS A 85 -9.06 -4.68 14.64
C HIS A 85 -8.50 -3.29 14.31
N GLY A 86 -8.54 -2.36 15.26
CA GLY A 86 -8.13 -0.97 15.03
C GLY A 86 -9.01 -0.23 14.00
N THR A 87 -8.79 1.07 13.89
CA THR A 87 -9.64 1.94 13.04
C THR A 87 -9.33 1.86 11.55
N HIS A 88 -8.25 1.19 11.16
CA HIS A 88 -7.78 1.07 9.78
C HIS A 88 -7.47 -0.40 9.47
N VAL A 89 -8.34 -1.02 8.69
CA VAL A 89 -8.16 -2.40 8.21
C VAL A 89 -8.05 -2.35 6.71
N GLY A 90 -7.19 -3.15 6.10
CA GLY A 90 -6.95 -3.02 4.68
C GLY A 90 -6.10 -4.14 4.09
N ALA A 91 -5.67 -3.90 2.86
CA ALA A 91 -4.72 -4.74 2.16
C ALA A 91 -3.96 -3.90 1.12
N VAL A 92 -2.83 -4.43 0.63
CA VAL A 92 -2.06 -3.90 -0.48
C VAL A 92 -2.03 -4.94 -1.61
N LEU A 93 -2.41 -4.53 -2.82
CA LEU A 93 -2.25 -5.34 -4.03
C LEU A 93 -1.08 -4.79 -4.86
N LEU A 94 -0.13 -5.64 -5.19
CA LEU A 94 1.05 -5.32 -5.99
C LEU A 94 0.96 -5.94 -7.38
N PHE A 95 1.47 -5.23 -8.37
CA PHE A 95 1.49 -5.62 -9.77
C PHE A 95 2.87 -5.45 -10.38
N ASP A 96 3.14 -6.29 -11.38
CA ASP A 96 4.33 -6.18 -12.21
C ASP A 96 4.17 -5.04 -13.22
N ALA A 97 5.07 -4.07 -13.24
CA ALA A 97 4.93 -2.90 -14.11
C ALA A 97 5.19 -3.20 -15.60
N VAL A 98 5.73 -4.36 -15.96
CA VAL A 98 6.02 -4.74 -17.35
C VAL A 98 4.83 -5.48 -17.96
N THR A 99 4.27 -6.45 -17.23
CA THR A 99 3.23 -7.37 -17.69
C THR A 99 1.83 -6.99 -17.20
N GLY A 100 1.74 -6.14 -16.17
CA GLY A 100 0.47 -5.76 -15.54
C GLY A 100 -0.16 -6.86 -14.68
N LEU A 101 0.52 -8.00 -14.49
CA LEU A 101 -0.02 -9.13 -13.76
C LEU A 101 0.04 -8.91 -12.23
N PRO A 102 -0.97 -9.39 -11.48
CA PRO A 102 -0.97 -9.29 -10.03
C PRO A 102 0.09 -10.20 -9.42
N LEU A 103 0.99 -9.60 -8.65
CA LEU A 103 2.10 -10.28 -8.00
C LEU A 103 1.73 -10.79 -6.63
N ALA A 104 1.20 -9.93 -5.76
CA ALA A 104 0.91 -10.28 -4.38
C ALA A 104 -0.24 -9.46 -3.78
N LEU A 105 -1.05 -10.11 -2.94
CA LEU A 105 -1.99 -9.47 -2.01
C LEU A 105 -1.40 -9.59 -0.60
N LEU A 106 -1.23 -8.45 0.06
CA LEU A 106 -0.67 -8.33 1.40
C LEU A 106 -1.76 -7.80 2.33
N GLU A 107 -1.96 -8.45 3.47
CA GLU A 107 -2.76 -7.90 4.58
C GLU A 107 -2.06 -6.71 5.24
#